data_AF-A0A965AD15-F1
#
_entry.id   AF-A0A965AD15-F1
#
_cell.length_a   1.000
_cell.length_b   1.000
_cell.length_c   1.000
_cell.angle_alpha   90.00
_cell.angle_beta   90.00
_cell.angle_gamma   90.00
#
_symmetry.space_group_name_H-M   'P 1'
#
loop_
_entity.id
_entity.type
_entity.pdbx_description
1 polymer ?
#
loop_
_entity_poly.entity_id
_entity_poly.type
_entity_poly.pdbx_seq_one_letter_code
_entity_poly.pdbx_strand_id
1 'polypeptide(L)'
;MSFLKNWINTNRETLRIIGQVLLFLATFVSTTLAGAEWSFGRSVYMEGFGWQDFVSGLPFSISFLSILTVHEFGHYFTARFHGVKSSLPYYIPLPPFPLSIGTMGAVIRLRQRVYSNIQNFDIGLAGPLAGFILALGILFYGFTNLPDKEYIFQIHPEYEVYGDNYADYVYTNNENVIDIVVGKNLLFMFFEKFVADPERMPNPHELMHYPFLFAGFLALVFTSLNLLPIGQLDGGHVLYGLVGYKRHKQIATIVFLILLSYSGLGLLKPSDPVDDLLINIPLYLGFLFFAMKGLRLSTRDTLMYASILLAMQFSASWFFPTVEGYSGWMLFAFVIGRFLGIDHPPCLIEVPLDNNRKILGWIALLIFILSFTPAPL
;
A
#
# COMPACT_ATOMS: atom_id res chain seq x y z
N MET A 1 -41.00 26.19 4.37
CA MET A 1 -40.08 25.61 3.36
C MET A 1 -38.63 25.47 3.87
N SER A 2 -38.09 26.39 4.68
CA SER A 2 -36.74 26.23 5.27
C SER A 2 -36.66 25.15 6.35
N PHE A 3 -37.71 24.98 7.17
CA PHE A 3 -37.77 23.93 8.20
C PHE A 3 -37.69 22.51 7.64
N LEU A 4 -38.46 22.20 6.59
CA LEU A 4 -38.41 20.92 5.87
C LEU A 4 -37.05 20.66 5.21
N LYS A 5 -36.43 21.68 4.60
CA LYS A 5 -35.07 21.56 4.04
C LYS A 5 -34.01 21.32 5.12
N ASN A 6 -34.10 22.03 6.25
CA ASN A 6 -33.19 21.82 7.38
C ASN A 6 -33.38 20.43 7.98
N TRP A 7 -34.61 19.99 8.22
CA TRP A 7 -34.92 18.65 8.75
C TRP A 7 -34.41 17.52 7.84
N ILE A 8 -34.62 17.63 6.52
CA ILE A 8 -34.11 16.66 5.54
C ILE A 8 -32.58 16.66 5.48
N ASN A 9 -31.94 17.84 5.55
CA ASN A 9 -30.47 17.94 5.52
C ASN A 9 -29.83 17.39 6.80
N THR A 10 -30.39 17.68 7.97
CA THR A 10 -29.93 17.13 9.25
C THR A 10 -30.03 15.61 9.25
N ASN A 11 -31.15 15.03 8.81
CA ASN A 11 -31.29 13.57 8.71
C ASN A 11 -30.27 12.95 7.75
N ARG A 12 -29.97 13.61 6.62
CA ARG A 12 -28.95 13.12 5.68
C ARG A 12 -27.53 13.17 6.24
N GLU A 13 -27.20 14.17 7.03
CA GLU A 13 -25.88 14.26 7.68
C GLU A 13 -25.74 13.20 8.78
N THR A 14 -26.77 13.04 9.63
CA THR A 14 -26.81 12.00 10.65
C THR A 14 -26.68 10.59 10.04
N LEU A 15 -27.45 10.28 8.99
CA LEU A 15 -27.35 8.99 8.30
C LEU A 15 -25.96 8.74 7.70
N ARG A 16 -25.28 9.78 7.23
CA ARG A 16 -23.90 9.66 6.71
C ARG A 16 -22.91 9.37 7.81
N ILE A 17 -23.01 10.06 8.94
CA ILE A 17 -22.14 9.83 10.10
C ILE A 17 -22.36 8.40 10.62
N ILE A 18 -23.61 7.95 10.72
CA ILE A 18 -23.93 6.56 11.09
C ILE A 18 -23.27 5.59 10.10
N GLY A 19 -23.39 5.84 8.79
CA GLY A 19 -22.74 5.00 7.78
C GLY A 19 -21.21 4.95 7.93
N GLN A 20 -20.57 6.07 8.24
CA GLN A 20 -19.11 6.15 8.46
C GLN A 20 -18.69 5.39 9.72
N VAL A 21 -19.46 5.51 10.80
CA VAL A 21 -19.22 4.78 12.05
C VAL A 21 -19.42 3.28 11.83
N LEU A 22 -20.48 2.87 11.12
CA LEU A 22 -20.70 1.46 10.79
C LEU A 22 -19.58 0.88 9.93
N LEU A 23 -19.10 1.64 8.94
CA LEU A 23 -17.95 1.24 8.12
C LEU A 23 -16.68 1.12 8.97
N PHE A 24 -16.41 2.08 9.86
CA PHE A 24 -15.30 1.98 10.79
C PHE A 24 -15.40 0.74 11.69
N LEU A 25 -16.57 0.45 12.26
CA LEU A 25 -16.79 -0.73 13.08
C LEU A 25 -16.60 -2.03 12.28
N ALA A 26 -17.13 -2.08 11.06
CA ALA A 26 -16.95 -3.21 10.16
C ALA A 26 -15.47 -3.42 9.83
N THR A 27 -14.74 -2.35 9.53
CA THR A 27 -13.30 -2.38 9.27
C THR A 27 -12.51 -2.77 10.51
N PHE A 28 -12.88 -2.28 11.69
CA PHE A 28 -12.26 -2.68 12.95
C PHE A 28 -12.39 -4.18 13.19
N VAL A 29 -13.59 -4.74 13.00
CA VAL A 29 -13.82 -6.19 13.11
C VAL A 29 -13.00 -6.95 12.07
N SER A 30 -13.05 -6.57 10.79
CA SER A 30 -12.33 -7.30 9.74
C SER A 30 -10.82 -7.22 9.87
N THR A 31 -10.27 -6.06 10.24
CA THR A 31 -8.82 -5.91 10.49
C THR A 31 -8.39 -6.66 11.75
N THR A 32 -9.25 -6.78 12.76
CA THR A 32 -8.95 -7.61 13.95
C THR A 32 -8.93 -9.09 13.60
N LEU A 33 -9.88 -9.57 12.77
CA LEU A 33 -9.86 -10.95 12.26
C LEU A 33 -8.61 -11.22 11.41
N ALA A 34 -8.23 -10.29 10.54
CA ALA A 34 -6.99 -10.38 9.78
C ALA A 34 -5.76 -10.44 10.71
N GLY A 35 -5.72 -9.62 11.77
CA GLY A 35 -4.64 -9.66 12.76
C GLY A 35 -4.52 -11.02 13.45
N ALA A 36 -5.64 -11.66 13.80
CA ALA A 36 -5.63 -13.00 14.38
C ALA A 36 -5.08 -14.06 13.41
N GLU A 37 -5.42 -13.94 12.12
CA GLU A 37 -4.95 -14.82 11.06
C GLU A 37 -3.45 -14.64 10.80
N TRP A 38 -2.99 -13.41 10.56
CA TRP A 38 -1.57 -13.12 10.28
C TRP A 38 -0.66 -13.33 11.48
N SER A 39 -1.12 -12.99 12.68
CA SER A 39 -0.26 -13.01 13.86
C SER A 39 -0.24 -14.34 14.62
N PHE A 40 -1.26 -15.19 14.45
CA PHE A 40 -1.39 -16.44 15.21
C PHE A 40 -1.87 -17.63 14.37
N GLY A 41 -2.06 -17.46 13.06
CA GLY A 41 -2.59 -18.51 12.19
C GLY A 41 -4.04 -18.90 12.51
N ARG A 42 -4.78 -18.07 13.27
CA ARG A 42 -6.16 -18.36 13.71
C ARG A 42 -7.17 -17.65 12.80
N SER A 43 -7.63 -18.33 11.76
CA SER A 43 -8.68 -17.80 10.87
C SER A 43 -10.09 -18.05 11.43
N VAL A 44 -11.03 -17.14 11.11
CA VAL A 44 -12.45 -17.23 11.52
C VAL A 44 -13.16 -18.48 10.97
N TYR A 45 -12.60 -19.09 9.93
CA TYR A 45 -13.13 -20.31 9.31
C TYR A 45 -12.67 -21.60 10.01
N MET A 46 -11.72 -21.51 10.95
CA MET A 46 -11.24 -22.67 11.69
C MET A 46 -12.23 -23.08 12.78
N GLU A 47 -12.40 -24.38 12.97
CA GLU A 47 -13.19 -24.89 14.09
C GLU A 47 -12.60 -24.45 15.43
N GLY A 48 -13.45 -23.95 16.32
CA GLY A 48 -13.05 -23.50 17.65
C GLY A 48 -12.59 -22.04 17.74
N PHE A 49 -12.68 -21.24 16.66
CA PHE A 49 -12.40 -19.80 16.74
C PHE A 49 -13.29 -19.12 17.79
N GLY A 50 -12.66 -18.55 18.82
CA GLY A 50 -13.34 -17.98 19.97
C GLY A 50 -13.08 -16.49 20.17
N TRP A 51 -13.60 -15.95 21.27
CA TRP A 51 -13.39 -14.55 21.63
C TRP A 51 -11.91 -14.24 21.93
N GLN A 52 -11.17 -15.21 22.47
CA GLN A 52 -9.75 -15.05 22.77
C GLN A 52 -8.90 -14.88 21.50
N ASP A 53 -9.23 -15.63 20.43
CA ASP A 53 -8.58 -15.49 19.12
C ASP A 53 -8.92 -14.14 18.48
N PHE A 54 -10.16 -13.66 18.64
CA PHE A 54 -10.50 -12.31 18.19
C PHE A 54 -9.68 -11.24 18.93
N VAL A 55 -9.55 -11.35 20.25
CA VAL A 55 -8.80 -10.39 21.07
C VAL A 55 -7.31 -10.40 20.74
N SER A 56 -6.74 -11.54 20.36
CA SER A 56 -5.31 -11.63 20.00
C SER A 56 -4.96 -10.79 18.76
N GLY A 57 -5.91 -10.55 17.84
CA GLY A 57 -5.72 -9.69 16.67
C GLY A 57 -5.76 -8.18 16.95
N LEU A 58 -6.14 -7.75 18.16
CA LEU A 58 -6.27 -6.32 18.51
C LEU A 58 -4.98 -5.50 18.39
N PRO A 59 -3.79 -5.98 18.79
CA PRO A 59 -2.57 -5.20 18.65
C PRO A 59 -2.29 -4.80 17.20
N PHE A 60 -2.56 -5.70 16.24
CA PHE A 60 -2.44 -5.41 14.81
C PHE A 60 -3.47 -4.36 14.38
N SER A 61 -4.76 -4.59 14.65
CA SER A 61 -5.83 -3.73 14.15
C SER A 61 -5.79 -2.33 14.76
N ILE A 62 -5.51 -2.20 16.06
CA ILE A 62 -5.34 -0.91 16.73
C ILE A 62 -4.16 -0.14 16.12
N SER A 63 -3.01 -0.80 15.98
CA SER A 63 -1.82 -0.18 15.41
C SER A 63 -2.06 0.29 13.98
N PHE A 64 -2.52 -0.62 13.11
CA PHE A 64 -2.69 -0.32 11.69
C PHE A 64 -3.81 0.72 11.45
N LEU A 65 -4.97 0.57 12.09
CA LEU A 65 -6.07 1.52 11.93
C LEU A 65 -5.74 2.88 12.54
N SER A 66 -4.96 2.96 13.63
CA SER A 66 -4.55 4.26 14.18
C SER A 66 -3.69 5.04 13.18
N ILE A 67 -2.79 4.37 12.45
CA ILE A 67 -1.97 5.00 11.42
C ILE A 67 -2.84 5.52 10.27
N LEU A 68 -3.73 4.68 9.73
CA LEU A 68 -4.67 5.06 8.67
C LEU A 68 -5.58 6.22 9.12
N THR A 69 -6.03 6.18 10.38
CA THR A 69 -6.85 7.24 10.96
C THR A 69 -6.09 8.57 10.97
N VAL A 70 -4.85 8.58 11.50
CA VAL A 70 -4.02 9.79 11.56
C VAL A 70 -3.67 10.31 10.17
N HIS A 71 -3.41 9.42 9.21
CA HIS A 71 -3.22 9.78 7.80
C HIS A 71 -4.43 10.53 7.24
N GLU A 72 -5.63 9.94 7.30
CA GLU A 72 -6.84 10.56 6.76
C GLU A 72 -7.21 11.85 7.50
N PHE A 73 -6.98 11.92 8.81
CA PHE A 73 -7.19 13.15 9.56
C PHE A 73 -6.18 14.24 9.21
N GLY A 74 -4.94 13.90 8.83
CA GLY A 74 -3.97 14.85 8.28
C GLY A 74 -4.51 15.57 7.03
N HIS A 75 -5.11 14.82 6.11
CA HIS A 75 -5.81 15.40 4.96
C HIS A 75 -7.02 16.23 5.40
N TYR A 76 -7.85 15.69 6.31
CA TYR A 76 -9.07 16.34 6.77
C TYR A 76 -8.80 17.72 7.39
N PHE A 77 -7.86 17.81 8.34
CA PHE A 77 -7.56 19.05 9.04
C PHE A 77 -6.93 20.08 8.10
N THR A 78 -6.06 19.66 7.19
CA THR A 78 -5.44 20.56 6.21
C THR A 78 -6.45 21.06 5.18
N ALA A 79 -7.38 20.21 4.74
CA ALA A 79 -8.50 20.63 3.91
C ALA A 79 -9.35 21.69 4.65
N ARG A 80 -9.67 21.46 5.92
CA ARG A 80 -10.43 22.42 6.75
C ARG A 80 -9.69 23.74 6.93
N PHE A 81 -8.38 23.73 7.14
CA PHE A 81 -7.53 24.93 7.21
C PHE A 81 -7.62 25.77 5.94
N HIS A 82 -7.62 25.12 4.77
CA HIS A 82 -7.77 25.77 3.46
C HIS A 82 -9.22 26.14 3.10
N GLY A 83 -10.17 25.99 4.01
CA GLY A 83 -11.60 26.21 3.75
C GLY A 83 -12.20 25.20 2.77
N VAL A 84 -11.53 24.06 2.55
CA VAL A 84 -11.98 22.95 1.70
C VAL A 84 -12.91 22.03 2.47
N LYS A 85 -14.18 21.97 2.06
CA LYS A 85 -15.17 21.05 2.64
C LYS A 85 -14.77 19.60 2.33
N SER A 86 -14.50 18.83 3.38
CA SER A 86 -14.21 17.39 3.34
C SER A 86 -15.27 16.60 4.14
N SER A 87 -15.41 15.30 3.87
CA SER A 87 -16.10 14.38 4.76
C SER A 87 -15.16 13.87 5.86
N LEU A 88 -15.74 13.28 6.91
CA LEU A 88 -14.98 12.32 7.74
C LEU A 88 -14.51 11.12 6.88
N PRO A 89 -13.53 10.34 7.35
CA PRO A 89 -13.02 9.19 6.62
C PRO A 89 -14.10 8.12 6.39
N TYR A 90 -14.10 7.52 5.20
CA TYR A 90 -14.84 6.31 4.89
C TYR A 90 -13.86 5.15 4.90
N TYR A 91 -13.96 4.28 5.90
CA TYR A 91 -13.19 3.05 5.96
C TYR A 91 -13.76 2.02 5.00
N ILE A 92 -12.88 1.24 4.37
CA ILE A 92 -13.26 0.23 3.38
C ILE A 92 -12.89 -1.14 3.98
N PRO A 93 -13.86 -1.86 4.59
CA PRO A 93 -13.60 -3.18 5.13
C PRO A 93 -13.36 -4.19 4.00
N LEU A 94 -12.45 -5.13 4.21
CA LEU A 94 -12.36 -6.33 3.41
C LEU A 94 -12.92 -7.51 4.21
N PRO A 95 -13.73 -8.38 3.61
CA PRO A 95 -14.17 -9.59 4.31
C PRO A 95 -12.96 -10.45 4.71
N PRO A 96 -13.10 -11.31 5.74
CA PRO A 96 -12.06 -12.27 6.08
C PRO A 96 -11.99 -13.30 4.95
N PHE A 97 -10.97 -13.22 4.12
CA PHE A 97 -10.58 -14.27 3.18
C PHE A 97 -9.09 -14.55 3.40
N PRO A 98 -8.58 -15.72 3.00
CA PRO A 98 -7.19 -16.07 3.24
C PRO A 98 -6.23 -14.96 2.79
N LEU A 99 -5.30 -14.57 3.66
CA LEU A 99 -4.29 -13.52 3.42
C LEU A 99 -4.87 -12.09 3.26
N SER A 100 -6.10 -11.85 3.70
CA SER A 100 -6.67 -10.50 3.77
C SER A 100 -5.97 -9.69 4.88
N ILE A 101 -5.66 -8.42 4.61
CA ILE A 101 -5.22 -7.45 5.64
C ILE A 101 -6.42 -6.79 6.36
N GLY A 102 -7.65 -7.21 6.03
CA GLY A 102 -8.89 -6.77 6.66
C GLY A 102 -9.41 -5.39 6.23
N THR A 103 -8.64 -4.62 5.46
CA THR A 103 -9.08 -3.31 4.93
C THR A 103 -8.40 -2.94 3.62
N MET A 104 -9.09 -2.19 2.75
CA MET A 104 -8.48 -1.49 1.60
C MET A 104 -7.96 -0.09 1.97
N GLY A 105 -8.00 0.27 3.25
CA GLY A 105 -7.70 1.60 3.74
C GLY A 105 -8.94 2.43 4.05
N ALA A 106 -8.72 3.74 4.17
CA ALA A 106 -9.77 4.72 4.39
C ALA A 106 -9.60 5.86 3.39
N VAL A 107 -10.69 6.55 3.06
CA VAL A 107 -10.66 7.68 2.13
C VAL A 107 -11.53 8.83 2.63
N ILE A 108 -11.01 10.05 2.59
CA ILE A 108 -11.83 11.25 2.68
C ILE A 108 -12.39 11.64 1.31
N ARG A 109 -13.62 12.18 1.31
CA ARG A 109 -14.22 12.76 0.10
C ARG A 109 -14.21 14.27 0.17
N LEU A 110 -13.48 14.91 -0.74
CA LEU A 110 -13.59 16.35 -0.96
C LEU A 110 -14.96 16.68 -1.56
N ARG A 111 -15.70 17.58 -0.91
CA ARG A 111 -17.08 17.98 -1.28
C ARG A 111 -17.11 19.25 -2.14
N GLN A 112 -15.94 19.78 -2.48
CA GLN A 112 -15.79 20.90 -3.39
C GLN A 112 -14.51 20.72 -4.20
N ARG A 113 -14.45 21.40 -5.35
CA ARG A 113 -13.26 21.38 -6.19
C ARG A 113 -12.14 22.15 -5.51
N VAL A 114 -10.93 21.60 -5.55
CA VAL A 114 -9.71 22.31 -5.14
C VAL A 114 -9.21 23.12 -6.33
N TYR A 115 -8.99 24.41 -6.13
CA TYR A 115 -8.72 25.34 -7.23
C TYR A 115 -7.23 25.61 -7.42
N SER A 116 -6.46 25.62 -6.33
CA SER A 116 -5.03 25.96 -6.35
C SER A 116 -4.13 24.73 -6.20
N ASN A 117 -2.99 24.78 -6.88
CA ASN A 117 -1.91 23.81 -6.69
C ASN A 117 -1.36 23.81 -5.26
N ILE A 118 -1.35 24.95 -4.55
CA ILE A 118 -0.92 25.01 -3.14
C ILE A 118 -1.86 24.21 -2.24
N GLN A 119 -3.17 24.32 -2.46
CA GLN A 119 -4.16 23.57 -1.69
C GLN A 119 -4.01 22.06 -1.93
N ASN A 120 -3.87 21.65 -3.21
CA ASN A 120 -3.63 20.24 -3.54
C ASN A 120 -2.33 19.73 -2.92
N PHE A 121 -1.27 20.53 -3.01
CA PHE A 121 0.04 20.21 -2.43
C PHE A 121 -0.04 20.03 -0.92
N ASP A 122 -0.57 21.02 -0.18
CA ASP A 122 -0.63 20.98 1.28
C ASP A 122 -1.54 19.84 1.77
N ILE A 123 -2.71 19.66 1.14
CA ILE A 123 -3.64 18.58 1.51
C ILE A 123 -3.01 17.22 1.22
N GLY A 124 -2.47 17.00 0.00
CA GLY A 124 -1.85 15.74 -0.37
C GLY A 124 -0.61 15.41 0.46
N LEU A 125 0.15 16.41 0.89
CA LEU A 125 1.33 16.21 1.73
C LEU A 125 0.99 15.84 3.19
N ALA A 126 -0.05 16.43 3.76
CA ALA A 126 -0.31 16.36 5.20
C ALA A 126 -0.67 14.96 5.71
N GLY A 127 -1.45 14.19 4.95
CA GLY A 127 -1.85 12.84 5.33
C GLY A 127 -0.66 11.89 5.46
N PRO A 128 0.13 11.68 4.38
CA PRO A 128 1.31 10.83 4.41
C PRO A 128 2.30 11.21 5.50
N LEU A 129 2.56 12.51 5.73
CA LEU A 129 3.48 12.93 6.80
C LEU A 129 2.95 12.57 8.19
N ALA A 130 1.67 12.81 8.46
CA ALA A 130 1.06 12.50 9.75
C ALA A 130 1.04 10.99 10.02
N GLY A 131 0.60 10.20 9.03
CA GLY A 131 0.60 8.74 9.12
C GLY A 131 2.01 8.17 9.29
N PHE A 132 2.97 8.68 8.52
CA PHE A 132 4.37 8.27 8.59
C PHE A 132 5.00 8.48 9.97
N ILE A 133 4.76 9.64 10.61
CA ILE A 133 5.29 9.91 11.95
C ILE A 133 4.77 8.89 12.97
N LEU A 134 3.46 8.57 12.91
CA LEU A 134 2.89 7.55 13.79
C LEU A 134 3.42 6.14 13.47
N ALA A 135 3.59 5.81 12.19
CA ALA A 135 4.17 4.54 11.76
C ALA A 135 5.61 4.36 12.29
N LEU A 136 6.43 5.41 12.25
CA LEU A 136 7.77 5.39 12.85
C LEU A 136 7.73 5.13 14.35
N GLY A 137 6.78 5.73 15.08
CA GLY A 137 6.60 5.50 16.51
C GLY A 137 6.21 4.06 16.83
N ILE A 138 5.28 3.49 16.05
CA ILE A 138 4.85 2.09 16.20
C ILE A 138 5.98 1.12 15.83
N LEU A 139 6.74 1.38 14.77
CA LEU A 139 7.91 0.58 14.41
C LEU A 139 8.97 0.64 15.51
N PHE A 140 9.28 1.83 16.01
CA PHE A 140 10.22 1.98 17.12
C PHE A 140 9.78 1.17 18.34
N TYR A 141 8.51 1.24 18.71
CA TYR A 141 7.94 0.42 19.79
C TYR A 141 8.05 -1.08 19.48
N GLY A 142 7.69 -1.50 18.26
CA GLY A 142 7.73 -2.90 17.84
C GLY A 142 9.14 -3.50 17.89
N PHE A 143 10.14 -2.79 17.39
CA PHE A 143 11.54 -3.25 17.41
C PHE A 143 12.18 -3.24 18.80
N THR A 144 11.74 -2.36 19.70
CA THR A 144 12.26 -2.28 21.08
C THR A 144 11.56 -3.22 22.05
N ASN A 145 10.37 -3.70 21.72
CA ASN A 145 9.56 -4.61 22.55
C ASN A 145 9.33 -5.96 21.86
N LEU A 146 10.34 -6.46 21.14
CA LEU A 146 10.28 -7.79 20.57
C LEU A 146 10.23 -8.83 21.71
N PRO A 147 9.33 -9.83 21.62
CA PRO A 147 9.32 -10.94 22.56
C PRO A 147 10.58 -11.80 22.39
N ASP A 148 10.83 -12.67 23.36
CA ASP A 148 11.92 -13.65 23.29
C ASP A 148 11.64 -14.70 22.19
N LYS A 149 12.67 -15.40 21.74
CA LYS A 149 12.59 -16.31 20.58
C LYS A 149 11.56 -17.42 20.77
N GLU A 150 11.31 -17.85 22.01
CA GLU A 150 10.33 -18.90 22.30
C GLU A 150 8.89 -18.48 21.94
N TYR A 151 8.64 -17.19 21.70
CA TYR A 151 7.36 -16.71 21.21
C TYR A 151 6.93 -17.41 19.92
N ILE A 152 7.85 -17.69 19.00
CA ILE A 152 7.49 -18.35 17.75
C ILE A 152 6.99 -19.78 17.96
N PHE A 153 7.52 -20.48 18.97
CA PHE A 153 7.10 -21.84 19.33
C PHE A 153 5.68 -21.88 19.94
N GLN A 154 5.18 -20.75 20.44
CA GLN A 154 3.78 -20.66 20.89
C GLN A 154 2.80 -20.66 19.70
N ILE A 155 3.26 -20.17 18.54
CA ILE A 155 2.48 -20.09 17.30
C ILE A 155 2.65 -21.39 16.50
N HIS A 156 3.89 -21.85 16.41
CA HIS A 156 4.30 -23.08 15.72
C HIS A 156 4.97 -24.06 16.70
N PRO A 157 4.20 -24.82 17.51
CA PRO A 157 4.76 -25.82 18.41
C PRO A 157 5.62 -26.87 17.70
N GLU A 158 5.34 -27.13 16.42
CA GLU A 158 6.12 -28.03 15.57
C GLU A 158 7.57 -27.58 15.36
N TYR A 159 7.90 -26.29 15.55
CA TYR A 159 9.26 -25.77 15.40
C TYR A 159 10.14 -26.06 16.62
N GLU A 160 9.53 -26.35 17.77
CA GLU A 160 10.25 -26.61 19.03
C GLU A 160 11.25 -27.77 18.90
N VAL A 161 10.95 -28.75 18.05
CA VAL A 161 11.83 -29.91 17.76
C VAL A 161 13.17 -29.49 17.14
N TYR A 162 13.19 -28.38 16.40
CA TYR A 162 14.38 -27.88 15.70
C TYR A 162 15.10 -26.77 16.48
N GLY A 163 14.49 -26.24 17.55
CA GLY A 163 15.03 -25.17 18.37
C GLY A 163 15.36 -23.91 17.56
N ASP A 164 16.49 -23.26 17.87
CA ASP A 164 16.93 -22.01 17.23
C ASP A 164 17.17 -22.13 15.71
N ASN A 165 17.42 -23.34 15.20
CA ASN A 165 17.73 -23.56 13.79
C ASN A 165 16.51 -24.01 12.97
N TYR A 166 15.29 -23.81 13.47
CA TYR A 166 14.05 -24.24 12.78
C TYR A 166 13.97 -23.74 11.33
N ALA A 167 14.44 -22.53 11.06
CA ALA A 167 14.38 -21.91 9.73
C ALA A 167 15.11 -22.74 8.66
N ASP A 168 16.21 -23.40 9.03
CA ASP A 168 17.01 -24.21 8.10
C ASP A 168 16.30 -25.52 7.69
N TYR A 169 15.28 -25.95 8.44
CA TYR A 169 14.55 -27.20 8.23
C TYR A 169 13.13 -27.00 7.70
N VAL A 170 12.44 -25.94 8.14
CA VAL A 170 11.03 -25.69 7.81
C VAL A 170 10.88 -25.18 6.37
N TYR A 171 11.76 -24.27 5.96
CA TYR A 171 11.64 -23.54 4.68
C TYR A 171 12.39 -24.18 3.51
N THR A 172 13.24 -25.18 3.77
CA THR A 172 14.06 -25.84 2.74
C THR A 172 13.38 -27.01 2.05
N ASN A 173 12.27 -27.56 2.56
CA ASN A 173 11.80 -28.89 2.17
C ASN A 173 10.28 -29.11 1.98
N ASN A 174 9.44 -28.07 2.06
CA ASN A 174 7.98 -28.29 2.00
C ASN A 174 7.31 -27.57 0.83
N GLU A 175 6.86 -28.34 -0.17
CA GLU A 175 5.95 -27.91 -1.24
C GLU A 175 4.54 -27.50 -0.70
N ASN A 176 4.24 -27.80 0.57
CA ASN A 176 2.92 -27.61 1.19
C ASN A 176 2.83 -26.40 2.16
N VAL A 177 3.92 -25.65 2.39
CA VAL A 177 3.87 -24.43 3.22
C VAL A 177 3.77 -23.23 2.28
N ILE A 178 2.78 -22.37 2.49
CA ILE A 178 2.70 -21.09 1.78
C ILE A 178 3.85 -20.24 2.32
N ASP A 179 4.92 -20.14 1.55
CA ASP A 179 6.11 -19.38 1.92
C ASP A 179 5.87 -17.88 1.68
N ILE A 180 5.55 -17.15 2.75
CA ILE A 180 5.34 -15.69 2.70
C ILE A 180 6.54 -15.02 3.34
N VAL A 181 7.26 -14.23 2.54
CA VAL A 181 8.42 -13.50 3.03
C VAL A 181 8.09 -12.02 3.05
N VAL A 182 8.07 -11.44 4.25
CA VAL A 182 7.87 -9.99 4.35
C VAL A 182 9.10 -9.26 3.79
N GLY A 183 8.87 -8.45 2.78
CA GLY A 183 9.91 -7.65 2.13
C GLY A 183 10.54 -6.61 3.04
N LYS A 184 11.61 -5.99 2.56
CA LYS A 184 12.31 -4.92 3.29
C LYS A 184 12.36 -3.62 2.47
N ASN A 185 12.13 -2.51 3.15
CA ASN A 185 12.45 -1.17 2.65
C ASN A 185 13.60 -0.57 3.46
N LEU A 186 14.14 0.56 3.00
CA LEU A 186 15.34 1.17 3.58
C LEU A 186 15.12 1.58 5.04
N LEU A 187 13.93 2.03 5.41
CA LEU A 187 13.61 2.33 6.82
C LEU A 187 13.54 1.07 7.66
N PHE A 188 12.87 0.03 7.17
CA PHE A 188 12.78 -1.24 7.88
C PHE A 188 14.18 -1.81 8.16
N MET A 189 15.06 -1.79 7.14
CA MET A 189 16.48 -2.18 7.28
C MET A 189 17.24 -1.30 8.27
N PHE A 190 16.93 -0.01 8.34
CA PHE A 190 17.51 0.90 9.31
C PHE A 190 17.11 0.52 10.74
N PHE A 191 15.82 0.27 11.00
CA PHE A 191 15.37 -0.14 12.33
C PHE A 191 15.94 -1.51 12.74
N GLU A 192 15.92 -2.48 11.82
CA GLU A 192 16.54 -3.80 12.04
C GLU A 192 18.02 -3.70 12.42
N LYS A 193 18.77 -2.79 11.79
CA LYS A 193 20.22 -2.66 12.02
C LYS A 193 20.58 -1.84 13.26
N PHE A 194 19.80 -0.80 13.57
CA PHE A 194 20.20 0.22 14.56
C PHE A 194 19.30 0.32 15.79
N VAL A 195 18.10 -0.24 15.76
CA VAL A 195 17.12 -0.14 16.86
C VAL A 195 16.82 -1.51 17.45
N ALA A 196 16.75 -2.55 16.63
CA ALA A 196 16.41 -3.88 17.07
C ALA A 196 17.52 -4.52 17.91
N ASP A 197 17.11 -5.39 18.83
CA ASP A 197 18.00 -6.34 19.48
C ASP A 197 18.31 -7.50 18.50
N PRO A 198 19.58 -7.69 18.07
CA PRO A 198 19.94 -8.73 17.12
C PRO A 198 19.58 -10.15 17.58
N GLU A 199 19.52 -10.39 18.90
CA GLU A 199 19.18 -11.71 19.43
C GLU A 199 17.68 -12.00 19.36
N ARG A 200 16.83 -10.97 19.29
CA ARG A 200 15.36 -11.10 19.26
C ARG A 200 14.77 -10.87 17.88
N MET A 201 15.60 -10.58 16.88
CA MET A 201 15.11 -10.32 15.53
C MET A 201 14.46 -11.57 14.94
N PRO A 202 13.18 -11.50 14.53
CA PRO A 202 12.51 -12.63 13.91
C PRO A 202 13.09 -12.92 12.53
N ASN A 203 12.98 -14.18 12.13
CA ASN A 203 13.23 -14.58 10.77
C ASN A 203 12.27 -13.83 9.80
N PRO A 204 12.70 -13.40 8.60
CA PRO A 204 11.84 -12.70 7.64
C PRO A 204 10.54 -13.43 7.27
N HIS A 205 10.55 -14.76 7.29
CA HIS A 205 9.38 -15.60 7.02
C HIS A 205 8.33 -15.54 8.16
N GLU A 206 8.73 -15.09 9.35
CA GLU A 206 7.88 -15.03 10.55
C GLU A 206 7.43 -13.63 10.91
N LEU A 207 7.81 -12.61 10.15
CA LEU A 207 7.64 -11.22 10.55
C LEU A 207 6.16 -10.81 10.71
N MET A 208 5.27 -11.47 9.97
CA MET A 208 3.81 -11.32 10.07
C MET A 208 3.25 -11.69 11.46
N HIS A 209 3.96 -12.55 12.20
CA HIS A 209 3.62 -12.98 13.56
C HIS A 209 3.84 -11.89 14.63
N TYR A 210 4.41 -10.75 14.25
CA TYR A 210 4.75 -9.64 15.14
C TYR A 210 3.85 -8.43 14.81
N PRO A 211 2.70 -8.27 15.49
CA PRO A 211 1.63 -7.35 15.10
C PRO A 211 2.09 -5.90 14.86
N PHE A 212 2.96 -5.37 15.72
CA PHE A 212 3.47 -4.00 15.62
C PHE A 212 4.43 -3.82 14.45
N LEU A 213 5.33 -4.79 14.22
CA LEU A 213 6.25 -4.77 13.09
C LEU A 213 5.47 -4.90 11.78
N PHE A 214 4.53 -5.83 11.70
CA PHE A 214 3.74 -6.06 10.51
C PHE A 214 2.82 -4.87 10.20
N ALA A 215 2.12 -4.32 11.20
CA ALA A 215 1.32 -3.10 11.02
C ALA A 215 2.16 -1.90 10.58
N GLY A 216 3.34 -1.71 11.18
CA GLY A 216 4.27 -0.65 10.80
C GLY A 216 4.84 -0.84 9.39
N PHE A 217 5.17 -2.07 9.02
CA PHE A 217 5.61 -2.44 7.67
C PHE A 217 4.53 -2.13 6.63
N LEU A 218 3.30 -2.61 6.83
CA LEU A 218 2.18 -2.31 5.95
C LEU A 218 1.96 -0.80 5.86
N ALA A 219 2.02 -0.07 6.97
CA ALA A 219 1.92 1.38 6.95
C ALA A 219 2.98 2.06 6.09
N LEU A 220 4.23 1.61 6.11
CA LEU A 220 5.27 2.11 5.21
C LEU A 220 4.96 1.80 3.74
N VAL A 221 4.47 0.59 3.44
CA VAL A 221 4.01 0.22 2.10
C VAL A 221 2.90 1.16 1.64
N PHE A 222 1.83 1.33 2.42
CA PHE A 222 0.71 2.21 2.08
C PHE A 222 1.14 3.68 1.96
N THR A 223 2.05 4.14 2.82
CA THR A 223 2.63 5.49 2.73
C THR A 223 3.38 5.66 1.41
N SER A 224 4.18 4.67 1.00
CA SER A 224 4.89 4.72 -0.28
C SER A 224 3.94 4.67 -1.49
N LEU A 225 2.82 3.94 -1.39
CA LEU A 225 1.80 3.94 -2.44
C LEU A 225 1.10 5.28 -2.57
N ASN A 226 0.73 5.89 -1.46
CA ASN A 226 0.14 7.22 -1.46
C ASN A 226 1.12 8.27 -1.98
N LEU A 227 2.41 8.18 -1.60
CA LEU A 227 3.46 9.10 -2.06
C LEU A 227 4.06 8.74 -3.43
N LEU A 228 3.53 7.75 -4.14
CA LEU A 228 3.97 7.45 -5.49
C LEU A 228 3.73 8.70 -6.38
N PRO A 229 4.75 9.17 -7.13
CA PRO A 229 4.68 10.43 -7.86
C PRO A 229 3.92 10.28 -9.20
N ILE A 230 2.67 9.83 -9.12
CA ILE A 230 1.80 9.53 -10.26
C ILE A 230 0.38 10.05 -10.01
N GLY A 231 -0.25 10.57 -11.06
CA GLY A 231 -1.69 10.78 -11.10
C GLY A 231 -2.20 11.74 -10.04
N GLN A 232 -3.31 11.35 -9.40
CA GLN A 232 -3.96 12.09 -8.31
C GLN A 232 -3.69 11.45 -6.94
N LEU A 233 -2.66 10.59 -6.84
CA LEU A 233 -2.17 10.15 -5.54
C LEU A 233 -1.54 11.34 -4.81
N ASP A 234 -1.37 11.23 -3.49
CA ASP A 234 -0.78 12.26 -2.66
C ASP A 234 0.61 12.71 -3.17
N GLY A 235 1.45 11.75 -3.56
CA GLY A 235 2.75 12.00 -4.18
C GLY A 235 2.67 12.70 -5.54
N GLY A 236 1.60 12.45 -6.30
CA GLY A 236 1.29 13.16 -7.54
C GLY A 236 1.01 14.64 -7.30
N HIS A 237 0.20 14.96 -6.27
CA HIS A 237 -0.04 16.35 -5.86
C HIS A 237 1.25 17.06 -5.41
N VAL A 238 2.08 16.36 -4.64
CA VAL A 238 3.38 16.87 -4.17
C VAL A 238 4.31 17.15 -5.35
N LEU A 239 4.51 16.16 -6.23
CA LEU A 239 5.36 16.31 -7.41
C LEU A 239 4.84 17.43 -8.32
N TYR A 240 3.53 17.49 -8.57
CA TYR A 240 2.92 18.52 -9.39
C TYR A 240 3.21 19.92 -8.84
N GLY A 241 3.08 20.11 -7.53
CA GLY A 241 3.42 21.38 -6.88
C GLY A 241 4.89 21.76 -7.06
N LEU A 242 5.81 20.79 -6.96
CA LEU A 242 7.26 21.02 -7.05
C LEU A 242 7.73 21.38 -8.46
N VAL A 243 7.28 20.64 -9.48
CA VAL A 243 7.85 20.72 -10.84
C VAL A 243 6.89 21.23 -11.90
N GLY A 244 5.62 21.43 -11.56
CA GLY A 244 4.57 21.88 -12.46
C GLY A 244 4.06 20.79 -13.42
N TYR A 245 2.96 21.09 -14.13
CA TYR A 245 2.21 20.13 -14.94
C TYR A 245 3.06 19.38 -15.99
N LYS A 246 3.85 20.10 -16.80
CA LYS A 246 4.60 19.50 -17.92
C LYS A 246 5.62 18.46 -17.45
N ARG A 247 6.42 18.81 -16.43
CA ARG A 247 7.43 17.91 -15.86
C ARG A 247 6.79 16.79 -15.06
N HIS A 248 5.73 17.09 -14.31
CA HIS A 248 4.95 16.06 -13.61
C HIS A 248 4.48 14.99 -14.58
N LYS A 249 3.84 15.37 -15.70
CA LYS A 249 3.37 14.42 -16.70
C LYS A 249 4.49 13.50 -17.22
N GLN A 250 5.67 14.06 -17.51
CA GLN A 250 6.81 13.28 -17.97
C GLN A 250 7.30 12.29 -16.90
N ILE A 251 7.50 12.77 -15.66
CA ILE A 251 7.98 11.94 -14.56
C ILE A 251 6.96 10.85 -14.22
N ALA A 252 5.68 11.18 -14.11
CA ALA A 252 4.63 10.21 -13.81
C ALA A 252 4.51 9.13 -14.88
N THR A 253 4.65 9.49 -16.16
CA THR A 253 4.72 8.49 -17.26
C THR A 253 5.94 7.59 -17.12
N ILE A 254 7.11 8.13 -16.80
CA ILE A 254 8.33 7.32 -16.61
C ILE A 254 8.17 6.37 -15.42
N VAL A 255 7.70 6.85 -14.27
CA VAL A 255 7.49 6.03 -13.07
C VAL A 255 6.45 4.95 -13.32
N PHE A 256 5.36 5.27 -14.03
CA PHE A 256 4.35 4.27 -14.43
C PHE A 256 4.95 3.17 -15.33
N LEU A 257 5.76 3.55 -16.33
CA LEU A 257 6.40 2.58 -17.21
C LEU A 257 7.43 1.74 -16.47
N ILE A 258 8.19 2.31 -15.52
CA ILE A 258 9.11 1.55 -14.66
C ILE A 258 8.34 0.55 -13.81
N LEU A 259 7.25 0.97 -13.16
CA LEU A 259 6.41 0.09 -12.36
C LEU A 259 5.84 -1.06 -13.19
N LEU A 260 5.29 -0.76 -14.37
CA LEU A 260 4.73 -1.76 -15.28
C LEU A 260 5.82 -2.72 -15.80
N SER A 261 7.00 -2.19 -16.12
CA SER A 261 8.16 -2.97 -16.56
C SER A 261 8.65 -3.92 -15.48
N TYR A 262 8.80 -3.42 -14.25
CA TYR A 262 9.21 -4.20 -13.10
C TYR A 262 8.15 -5.25 -12.75
N SER A 263 6.86 -4.91 -12.75
CA SER A 263 5.80 -5.83 -12.33
C SER A 263 5.64 -7.08 -13.20
N GLY A 264 5.98 -7.00 -14.49
CA GLY A 264 5.86 -8.14 -15.41
C GLY A 264 7.17 -8.83 -15.73
N LEU A 265 8.28 -8.41 -15.11
CA LEU A 265 9.58 -9.00 -15.35
C LEU A 265 9.63 -10.42 -14.76
N GLY A 266 10.09 -11.40 -15.55
CA GLY A 266 10.09 -12.81 -15.15
C GLY A 266 8.74 -13.52 -15.22
N LEU A 267 7.64 -12.83 -15.57
CA LEU A 267 6.31 -13.44 -15.69
C LEU A 267 6.21 -14.44 -16.85
N LEU A 268 6.85 -14.12 -17.97
CA LEU A 268 6.98 -15.00 -19.13
C LEU A 268 8.48 -15.23 -19.36
N LYS A 269 8.90 -16.49 -19.30
CA LYS A 269 10.29 -16.88 -19.52
C LYS A 269 10.40 -17.68 -20.82
N PRO A 270 11.51 -17.56 -21.56
CA PRO A 270 11.71 -18.38 -22.75
C PRO A 270 11.84 -19.88 -22.48
N SER A 271 12.11 -20.25 -21.22
CA SER A 271 12.14 -21.63 -20.74
C SER A 271 10.76 -22.24 -20.52
N ASP A 272 9.69 -21.44 -20.52
CA ASP A 272 8.34 -21.92 -20.25
C ASP A 272 7.84 -22.82 -21.40
N PRO A 273 6.95 -23.79 -21.13
CA PRO A 273 6.36 -24.63 -22.17
C PRO A 273 5.73 -23.81 -23.29
N VAL A 274 5.95 -24.24 -24.54
CA VAL A 274 5.46 -23.52 -25.73
C VAL A 274 3.94 -23.36 -25.71
N ASP A 275 3.21 -24.38 -25.25
CA ASP A 275 1.75 -24.35 -25.16
C ASP A 275 1.26 -23.25 -24.18
N ASP A 276 1.96 -23.07 -23.06
CA ASP A 276 1.67 -22.00 -22.10
C ASP A 276 1.99 -20.63 -22.68
N LEU A 277 3.13 -20.49 -23.37
CA LEU A 277 3.54 -19.25 -24.01
C LEU A 277 2.55 -18.79 -25.10
N LEU A 278 1.99 -19.72 -25.88
CA LEU A 278 1.00 -19.42 -26.93
C LEU A 278 -0.27 -18.75 -26.36
N ILE A 279 -0.64 -19.07 -25.12
CA ILE A 279 -1.80 -18.50 -24.43
C ILE A 279 -1.41 -17.25 -23.64
N ASN A 280 -0.31 -17.31 -22.89
CA ASN A 280 0.05 -16.27 -21.94
C ASN A 280 0.61 -15.01 -22.62
N ILE A 281 1.32 -15.12 -23.73
CA ILE A 281 1.82 -13.96 -24.49
C ILE A 281 0.67 -13.05 -24.96
N PRO A 282 -0.36 -13.52 -25.70
CA PRO A 282 -1.45 -12.65 -26.14
C PRO A 282 -2.29 -12.11 -24.98
N LEU A 283 -2.50 -12.90 -23.92
CA LEU A 283 -3.19 -12.43 -22.71
C LEU A 283 -2.43 -11.30 -22.03
N TYR A 284 -1.13 -11.48 -21.83
CA TYR A 284 -0.28 -10.49 -21.19
C TYR A 284 -0.11 -9.23 -22.06
N LEU A 285 -0.01 -9.38 -23.38
CA LEU A 285 -0.04 -8.24 -24.31
C LEU A 285 -1.36 -7.46 -24.21
N GLY A 286 -2.48 -8.17 -24.10
CA GLY A 286 -3.80 -7.58 -23.86
C GLY A 286 -3.83 -6.81 -22.54
N PHE A 287 -3.32 -7.40 -21.47
CA PHE A 287 -3.17 -6.74 -20.17
C PHE A 287 -2.36 -5.44 -20.27
N LEU A 288 -1.16 -5.50 -20.86
CA LEU A 288 -0.31 -4.33 -21.07
C LEU A 288 -1.00 -3.25 -21.89
N PHE A 289 -1.70 -3.64 -22.96
CA PHE A 289 -2.47 -2.72 -23.79
C PHE A 289 -3.53 -1.98 -22.97
N PHE A 290 -4.31 -2.68 -22.15
CA PHE A 290 -5.35 -2.06 -21.32
C PHE A 290 -4.76 -1.20 -20.19
N ALA A 291 -3.67 -1.64 -19.56
CA ALA A 291 -2.98 -0.85 -18.54
C ALA A 291 -2.43 0.47 -19.13
N MET A 292 -1.83 0.42 -20.33
CA MET A 292 -1.26 1.60 -20.99
C MET A 292 -2.31 2.57 -21.55
N LYS A 293 -3.60 2.22 -21.60
CA LYS A 293 -4.66 3.17 -22.03
C LYS A 293 -4.70 4.44 -21.18
N GLY A 294 -4.21 4.40 -19.94
CA GLY A 294 -4.06 5.57 -19.08
C GLY A 294 -3.16 6.67 -19.64
N LEU A 295 -2.23 6.32 -20.53
CA LEU A 295 -1.33 7.28 -21.19
C LEU A 295 -2.03 8.10 -22.27
N ARG A 296 -3.27 7.74 -22.64
CA ARG A 296 -4.08 8.41 -23.68
C ARG A 296 -3.39 8.47 -25.04
N LEU A 297 -2.60 7.44 -25.36
CA LEU A 297 -1.96 7.26 -26.66
C LEU A 297 -2.97 6.73 -27.69
N SER A 298 -2.63 6.86 -28.98
CA SER A 298 -3.43 6.22 -30.04
C SER A 298 -3.44 4.70 -29.86
N THR A 299 -4.45 4.00 -30.38
CA THR A 299 -4.50 2.53 -30.31
C THR A 299 -3.26 1.88 -30.93
N ARG A 300 -2.77 2.44 -32.04
CA ARG A 300 -1.55 1.98 -32.70
C ARG A 300 -0.32 2.13 -31.79
N ASP A 301 -0.14 3.32 -31.21
CA ASP A 301 1.02 3.59 -30.34
C ASP A 301 0.95 2.77 -29.06
N THR A 302 -0.25 2.62 -28.48
CA THR A 302 -0.47 1.78 -27.28
C THR A 302 -0.05 0.34 -27.55
N LEU A 303 -0.48 -0.23 -28.68
CA LEU A 303 -0.11 -1.59 -29.06
C LEU A 303 1.40 -1.70 -29.31
N MET A 304 1.99 -0.72 -30.01
CA MET A 304 3.42 -0.67 -30.26
C MET A 304 4.23 -0.67 -28.95
N TYR A 305 3.93 0.22 -28.00
CA TYR A 305 4.65 0.28 -26.72
C TYR A 305 4.40 -0.95 -25.84
N ALA A 306 3.19 -1.51 -25.85
CA ALA A 306 2.89 -2.76 -25.14
C ALA A 306 3.71 -3.94 -25.70
N SER A 307 3.80 -4.06 -27.03
CA SER A 307 4.62 -5.08 -27.68
C SER A 307 6.11 -4.86 -27.43
N ILE A 308 6.59 -3.62 -27.45
CA ILE A 308 7.98 -3.29 -27.12
C ILE A 308 8.28 -3.67 -25.67
N LEU A 309 7.39 -3.35 -24.72
CA LEU A 309 7.58 -3.68 -23.32
C LEU A 309 7.61 -5.19 -23.08
N LEU A 310 6.68 -5.94 -23.67
CA LEU A 310 6.65 -7.39 -23.61
C LEU A 310 7.95 -7.98 -24.18
N ALA A 311 8.39 -7.50 -25.35
CA ALA A 311 9.63 -7.97 -25.96
C ALA A 311 10.85 -7.66 -25.08
N MET A 312 10.91 -6.47 -24.45
CA MET A 312 11.99 -6.12 -23.53
C MET A 312 12.01 -7.02 -22.30
N GLN A 313 10.85 -7.29 -21.68
CA GLN A 313 10.75 -8.18 -20.52
C GLN A 313 11.13 -9.62 -20.88
N PHE A 314 10.60 -10.15 -21.98
CA PHE A 314 10.92 -11.49 -22.46
C PHE A 314 12.41 -11.63 -22.80
N SER A 315 13.00 -10.61 -23.43
CA SER A 315 14.44 -10.57 -23.72
C SER A 315 15.28 -10.48 -22.45
N ALA A 316 14.85 -9.70 -21.45
CA ALA A 316 15.54 -9.62 -20.17
C ALA A 316 15.56 -10.99 -19.47
N SER A 317 14.41 -11.68 -19.44
CA SER A 317 14.31 -13.06 -18.94
C SER A 317 15.17 -14.05 -19.73
N TRP A 318 15.41 -13.80 -21.02
CA TRP A 318 16.32 -14.61 -21.84
C TRP A 318 17.78 -14.46 -21.41
N PHE A 319 18.26 -13.23 -21.27
CA PHE A 319 19.66 -12.97 -20.91
C PHE A 319 19.95 -13.20 -19.42
N PHE A 320 18.95 -13.01 -18.57
CA PHE A 320 19.05 -13.15 -17.13
C PHE A 320 17.90 -14.03 -16.62
N PRO A 321 18.00 -15.37 -16.70
CA PRO A 321 16.90 -16.28 -16.36
C PRO A 321 16.40 -16.20 -14.91
N THR A 322 17.23 -15.67 -14.01
CA THR A 322 16.93 -15.45 -12.60
C THR A 322 16.37 -14.06 -12.31
N VAL A 323 16.21 -13.20 -13.32
CA VAL A 323 15.66 -11.85 -13.11
C VAL A 323 14.16 -11.96 -12.90
N GLU A 324 13.71 -11.46 -11.75
CA GLU A 324 12.30 -11.48 -11.37
C GLU A 324 11.88 -10.12 -10.87
N GLY A 325 10.69 -9.72 -11.29
CA GLY A 325 9.98 -8.59 -10.77
C GLY A 325 8.94 -9.00 -9.74
N TYR A 326 8.18 -8.03 -9.25
CA TYR A 326 7.07 -8.31 -8.34
C TYR A 326 5.71 -8.20 -9.04
N SER A 327 5.11 -9.35 -9.34
CA SER A 327 3.83 -9.44 -10.06
C SER A 327 2.65 -8.86 -9.29
N GLY A 328 2.73 -8.76 -7.96
CA GLY A 328 1.72 -8.08 -7.14
C GLY A 328 1.50 -6.61 -7.53
N TRP A 329 2.50 -5.95 -8.13
CA TRP A 329 2.33 -4.59 -8.65
C TRP A 329 1.50 -4.50 -9.93
N MET A 330 1.27 -5.60 -10.64
CA MET A 330 0.51 -5.59 -11.89
C MET A 330 -0.92 -5.08 -11.67
N LEU A 331 -1.61 -5.59 -10.64
CA LEU A 331 -2.96 -5.16 -10.31
C LEU A 331 -2.99 -3.65 -10.01
N PHE A 332 -2.02 -3.17 -9.24
CA PHE A 332 -1.93 -1.75 -8.90
C PHE A 332 -1.62 -0.87 -10.12
N ALA A 333 -0.67 -1.29 -10.97
CA ALA A 333 -0.37 -0.62 -12.23
C ALA A 333 -1.59 -0.57 -13.16
N PHE A 334 -2.38 -1.66 -13.23
CA PHE A 334 -3.63 -1.68 -13.97
C PHE A 334 -4.65 -0.68 -13.42
N VAL A 335 -4.79 -0.62 -12.09
CA VAL A 335 -5.70 0.34 -11.45
C VAL A 335 -5.28 1.79 -11.73
N ILE A 336 -3.99 2.09 -11.63
CA ILE A 336 -3.43 3.41 -11.99
C ILE A 336 -3.75 3.74 -13.45
N GLY A 337 -3.39 2.83 -14.36
CA GLY A 337 -3.55 3.03 -15.79
C GLY A 337 -5.02 3.18 -16.22
N ARG A 338 -5.95 2.50 -15.55
CA ARG A 338 -7.34 2.44 -16.01
C ARG A 338 -8.30 3.37 -15.29
N PHE A 339 -8.10 3.60 -13.99
CA PHE A 339 -9.06 4.27 -13.12
C PHE A 339 -8.53 5.55 -12.49
N LEU A 340 -7.30 5.58 -11.99
CA LEU A 340 -6.75 6.77 -11.33
C LEU A 340 -6.19 7.81 -12.32
N GLY A 341 -5.62 7.34 -13.43
CA GLY A 341 -4.92 8.17 -14.41
C GLY A 341 -3.46 8.45 -14.01
N ILE A 342 -2.63 8.69 -15.02
CA ILE A 342 -1.17 8.84 -14.84
C ILE A 342 -0.77 10.31 -14.69
N ASP A 343 -1.42 11.22 -15.40
CA ASP A 343 -1.18 12.66 -15.28
C ASP A 343 -2.13 13.32 -14.29
N HIS A 344 -1.60 14.26 -13.51
CA HIS A 344 -2.39 15.11 -12.64
C HIS A 344 -3.09 16.20 -13.48
N PRO A 345 -4.41 16.42 -13.35
CA PRO A 345 -5.11 17.46 -14.10
C PRO A 345 -4.59 18.86 -13.75
N PRO A 346 -4.48 19.79 -14.71
CA PRO A 346 -4.01 21.13 -14.42
C PRO A 346 -4.92 21.86 -13.42
N CYS A 347 -4.31 22.54 -12.45
CA CYS A 347 -5.03 23.38 -11.49
C CYS A 347 -5.53 24.66 -12.15
N LEU A 348 -6.63 25.23 -11.63
CA LEU A 348 -7.19 26.48 -12.16
C LEU A 348 -6.33 27.69 -11.75
N ILE A 349 -5.70 27.60 -10.58
CA ILE A 349 -4.82 28.61 -10.02
C ILE A 349 -3.45 27.96 -9.79
N GLU A 350 -2.46 28.37 -10.58
CA GLU A 350 -1.07 27.94 -10.41
C GLU A 350 -0.24 29.08 -9.79
N VAL A 351 0.30 28.82 -8.60
CA VAL A 351 1.15 29.76 -7.86
C VAL A 351 2.45 29.04 -7.49
N PRO A 352 3.63 29.67 -7.60
CA PRO A 352 4.87 29.04 -7.18
C PRO A 352 4.85 28.71 -5.68
N LEU A 353 5.34 27.52 -5.31
CA LEU A 353 5.54 27.15 -3.92
C LEU A 353 6.61 28.03 -3.27
N ASP A 354 6.41 28.38 -2.00
CA ASP A 354 7.46 28.95 -1.16
C ASP A 354 8.56 27.92 -0.85
N ASN A 355 9.65 28.40 -0.26
CA ASN A 355 10.81 27.55 0.03
C ASN A 355 10.53 26.48 1.07
N ASN A 356 9.67 26.74 2.07
CA ASN A 356 9.35 25.77 3.12
C ASN A 356 8.56 24.60 2.53
N ARG A 357 7.56 24.89 1.69
CA ARG A 357 6.79 23.88 0.96
C ARG A 357 7.67 23.07 0.02
N LYS A 358 8.62 23.70 -0.69
CA LYS A 358 9.58 22.96 -1.52
C LYS A 358 10.40 21.97 -0.70
N ILE A 359 10.92 22.38 0.46
CA ILE A 359 11.67 21.49 1.35
C ILE A 359 10.79 20.31 1.80
N LEU A 360 9.57 20.58 2.26
CA LEU A 360 8.64 19.53 2.69
C LEU A 360 8.28 18.57 1.55
N GLY A 361 8.11 19.08 0.32
CA GLY A 361 7.84 18.24 -0.84
C GLY A 361 9.01 17.30 -1.17
N TRP A 362 10.24 17.79 -1.08
CA TRP A 362 11.43 16.93 -1.24
C TRP A 362 11.57 15.90 -0.11
N ILE A 363 11.24 16.28 1.13
CA ILE A 363 11.19 15.35 2.26
C ILE A 363 10.15 14.25 1.99
N ALA A 364 8.98 14.58 1.45
CA ALA A 364 7.98 13.57 1.11
C ALA A 364 8.43 12.61 0.00
N LEU A 365 9.11 13.12 -1.05
CA LEU A 365 9.69 12.25 -2.07
C LEU A 365 10.83 11.38 -1.50
N LEU A 366 11.58 11.86 -0.52
CA LEU A 366 12.54 11.05 0.21
C LEU A 366 11.84 9.96 1.05
N ILE A 367 10.76 10.30 1.76
CA ILE A 367 9.96 9.33 2.53
C ILE A 367 9.42 8.24 1.60
N PHE A 368 8.96 8.59 0.40
CA PHE A 368 8.59 7.62 -0.62
C PHE A 368 9.73 6.63 -0.91
N ILE A 369 10.93 7.12 -1.26
CA ILE A 369 12.09 6.27 -1.56
C ILE A 369 12.45 5.39 -0.36
N LEU A 370 12.42 5.94 0.84
CA LEU A 370 12.78 5.26 2.07
C LEU A 370 11.78 4.17 2.49
N SER A 371 10.50 4.36 2.17
CA SER A 371 9.40 3.47 2.56
C SER A 371 9.00 2.49 1.46
N PHE A 372 9.41 2.71 0.21
CA PHE A 372 9.06 1.86 -0.93
C PHE A 372 9.68 0.48 -0.78
N THR A 373 8.83 -0.55 -0.81
CA THR A 373 9.23 -1.96 -0.77
C THR A 373 9.05 -2.56 -2.17
N PRO A 374 10.13 -2.90 -2.91
CA PRO A 374 10.01 -3.45 -4.26
C PRO A 374 9.18 -4.73 -4.34
N ALA A 375 9.38 -5.66 -3.40
CA ALA A 375 8.60 -6.89 -3.26
C ALA A 375 8.07 -6.97 -1.82
N PRO A 376 6.83 -6.50 -1.54
CA PRO A 376 6.29 -6.45 -0.19
C PRO A 376 6.03 -7.82 0.48
N LEU A 377 5.57 -8.80 -0.29
CA LEU A 377 5.14 -10.13 0.17
C LEU A 377 5.53 -11.20 -0.84
#